data_AF-A0A833R2U0-F1
#
_entry.id   AF-A0A833R2U0-F1
#
_cell.length_a   1.000
_cell.length_b   1.000
_cell.length_c   1.000
_cell.angle_alpha   90.00
_cell.angle_beta   90.00
_cell.angle_gamma   90.00
#
_symmetry.space_group_name_H-M   'P 1'
#
loop_
_entity.id
_entity.type
_entity.pdbx_description
1 polymer ?
#
loop_
_entity_poly.entity_id
_entity_poly.type
_entity_poly.pdbx_seq_one_letter_code
_entity_poly.pdbx_strand_id
1 'polypeptide(L)' 'MGKQPVRLKAVVYSLSPFQQKVMPGLWKDITTKIHHKVTENWLSATLLLTPIVGTYSYAQHYVEQEKLEHRF' A
#
# COMPACT_ATOMS: atom_id res chain seq x y z
N MET A 1 18.59 22.60 1.51
CA MET A 1 17.15 22.97 1.55
C MET A 1 16.98 24.37 2.14
N GLY A 2 17.53 25.40 1.48
CA GLY A 2 17.59 26.78 2.00
C GLY A 2 16.70 27.76 1.24
N LYS A 3 15.40 27.48 1.12
CA LYS A 3 14.44 28.47 0.60
C LYS A 3 13.89 29.29 1.75
N GLN A 4 13.76 30.61 1.57
CA GLN A 4 13.18 31.49 2.59
C GLN A 4 11.76 31.00 2.96
N PRO A 5 11.46 30.84 4.26
CA PRO A 5 10.13 30.42 4.68
C PRO A 5 9.11 31.52 4.37
N VAL A 6 8.05 31.16 3.65
CA VAL A 6 6.90 32.04 3.41
C VAL A 6 6.11 32.16 4.70
N ARG A 7 6.03 33.38 5.27
CA ARG A 7 5.30 33.64 6.51
C ARG A 7 3.80 33.62 6.24
N LEU A 8 3.09 32.64 6.81
CA LEU A 8 1.63 32.57 6.77
C LEU A 8 1.03 33.31 7.96
N LYS A 9 -0.01 34.11 7.74
CA LYS A 9 -0.82 34.69 8.83
C LYS A 9 -1.85 33.64 9.27
N ALA A 10 -1.44 32.76 10.18
CA ALA A 10 -2.30 31.74 10.76
C ALA A 10 -2.15 31.71 12.29
N VAL A 11 -3.25 31.44 12.98
CA VAL A 11 -3.26 31.18 14.43
C VAL A 11 -3.36 29.67 14.62
N VAL A 12 -2.41 29.07 15.32
CA VAL A 12 -2.36 27.62 15.55
C VAL A 12 -2.45 27.36 17.05
N TYR A 13 -3.48 26.62 17.47
CA TYR A 13 -3.62 26.14 18.83
C TYR A 13 -3.09 24.71 18.92
N SER A 14 -2.25 24.43 19.91
CA SER A 14 -1.70 23.10 20.17
C SER A 14 -1.81 22.74 21.64
N LEU A 15 -2.04 21.46 21.94
CA LEU A 15 -2.06 20.93 23.30
C LEU A 15 -0.71 20.29 23.66
N SER A 16 -0.32 20.34 24.93
CA SER A 16 0.88 19.67 25.42
C SER A 16 0.85 18.16 25.08
N PRO A 17 1.96 17.58 24.56
CA PRO A 17 2.02 16.14 24.25
C PRO A 17 1.73 15.24 25.45
N PHE A 18 2.01 15.70 26.68
CA PHE A 18 1.78 14.96 27.92
C PHE A 18 0.31 14.94 28.36
N GLN A 19 -0.53 15.79 27.77
CA GLN A 19 -1.98 15.83 28.03
C GLN A 19 -2.79 15.08 26.97
N GLN A 20 -2.13 14.58 25.93
CA GLN A 20 -2.76 13.83 24.85
C GLN A 20 -2.57 12.33 25.06
N LYS A 21 -3.53 11.53 24.57
CA LYS A 21 -3.31 10.08 24.44
C LYS A 21 -2.19 9.87 23.43
N VAL A 22 -1.18 9.08 23.80
CA VAL A 22 0.03 8.87 22.98
C VAL A 22 -0.28 8.09 21.68
N MET A 23 -1.21 7.14 21.71
CA MET A 23 -1.50 6.23 20.57
C MET A 23 -2.99 6.00 20.25
N PRO A 24 -3.88 7.01 20.25
CA PRO A 24 -5.30 6.79 19.94
C PRO A 24 -5.54 6.54 18.45
N GLY A 25 -4.76 7.17 17.56
CA GLY A 25 -5.00 7.15 16.11
C GLY A 25 -4.63 5.85 15.38
N LEU A 26 -3.91 4.94 16.05
CA LEU A 26 -3.51 3.65 15.47
C LEU A 26 -4.66 2.65 15.45
N TRP A 27 -5.51 2.65 16.48
CA TRP A 27 -6.56 1.65 16.67
C TRP A 27 -7.96 2.17 16.40
N LYS A 28 -8.18 3.48 16.55
CA LYS A 28 -9.52 4.07 16.51
C LYS A 28 -10.21 3.95 15.13
N ASP A 29 -9.45 4.02 14.04
CA ASP A 29 -9.99 4.13 12.68
C ASP A 29 -9.40 3.08 11.71
N ILE A 30 -9.10 1.88 12.19
CA ILE A 30 -8.46 0.82 11.38
C ILE A 30 -9.30 0.47 10.16
N THR A 31 -10.59 0.22 10.35
CA THR A 31 -11.50 -0.20 9.28
C THR A 31 -11.60 0.84 8.18
N THR A 32 -11.79 2.10 8.56
CA THR A 32 -11.84 3.23 7.63
C THR A 32 -10.51 3.43 6.91
N LYS A 33 -9.37 3.38 7.61
CA LYS A 33 -8.03 3.49 7.00
C LYS A 33 -7.72 2.35 6.03
N ILE A 34 -8.14 1.12 6.34
CA ILE A 34 -8.00 -0.03 5.44
C ILE A 34 -8.85 0.19 4.18
N HIS A 35 -10.11 0.58 4.35
CA HIS A 35 -10.99 0.86 3.22
C HIS A 35 -10.35 1.88 2.28
N HIS A 36 -9.93 3.03 2.80
CA HIS A 36 -9.25 4.07 2.01
C HIS A 36 -8.02 3.53 1.27
N LYS A 37 -7.13 2.81 1.98
CA LYS A 37 -5.91 2.27 1.38
C LYS A 37 -6.19 1.24 0.28
N VAL A 38 -7.22 0.41 0.44
CA VAL A 38 -7.61 -0.56 -0.58
C VAL A 38 -8.26 0.17 -1.76
N THR A 39 -9.21 1.07 -1.53
CA THR A 39 -9.90 1.79 -2.61
C THR A 39 -8.99 2.74 -3.40
N GLU A 40 -7.97 3.31 -2.78
CA GLU A 40 -7.06 4.24 -3.45
C GLU A 40 -5.95 3.52 -4.22
N ASN A 41 -5.57 2.30 -3.79
CA ASN A 41 -4.42 1.58 -4.34
C ASN A 41 -4.75 0.26 -5.06
N TRP A 42 -6.03 -0.15 -5.15
CA TRP A 42 -6.39 -1.44 -5.77
C TRP A 42 -5.87 -1.59 -7.19
N LEU A 43 -5.95 -0.54 -8.01
CA LEU A 43 -5.50 -0.58 -9.40
C LEU A 43 -3.98 -0.70 -9.50
N SER A 44 -3.25 0.00 -8.64
CA SER A 44 -1.79 -0.13 -8.56
C SER A 44 -1.39 -1.53 -8.08
N ALA A 45 -2.14 -2.11 -7.14
CA ALA A 45 -1.90 -3.45 -6.64
C ALA A 45 -2.17 -4.52 -7.72
N THR A 46 -3.25 -4.40 -8.49
CA THR A 46 -3.52 -5.33 -9.61
C THR A 46 -2.46 -5.20 -10.70
N LEU A 47 -2.12 -3.98 -11.12
CA LEU A 47 -1.08 -3.77 -12.14
C LEU A 47 0.28 -4.34 -11.74
N LEU A 48 0.62 -4.34 -10.44
CA LEU A 48 1.85 -4.93 -9.93
C LEU A 48 1.75 -6.46 -9.88
N LEU A 49 0.67 -7.01 -9.33
CA LEU A 49 0.55 -8.45 -9.07
C LEU A 49 0.16 -9.26 -10.32
N THR A 50 -0.60 -8.69 -11.25
CA THR A 50 -1.10 -9.38 -12.44
C THR A 50 0.02 -9.96 -13.32
N PRO A 51 1.09 -9.22 -13.67
CA PRO A 51 2.20 -9.79 -14.44
C PRO A 51 2.96 -10.88 -13.69
N ILE A 52 3.11 -10.75 -12.37
CA ILE A 52 3.82 -11.74 -11.54
C ILE A 52 3.06 -13.05 -11.52
N VAL A 53 1.77 -13.00 -11.18
CA VAL A 53 0.92 -14.19 -11.12
C VAL A 53 0.76 -14.81 -12.51
N GLY A 54 0.60 -14.00 -13.55
CA GLY A 54 0.44 -14.47 -14.93
C GLY A 54 1.68 -15.15 -15.50
N THR A 55 2.87 -14.58 -15.27
CA THR A 55 4.12 -15.20 -15.73
C THR A 55 4.44 -16.47 -14.96
N TYR A 56 4.20 -16.47 -13.65
CA TYR A 56 4.39 -17.65 -12.81
C TYR A 56 3.48 -18.81 -13.24
N SER A 57 2.19 -18.55 -13.43
CA SER A 57 1.24 -19.59 -13.85
C SER A 57 1.54 -20.10 -15.25
N TYR A 58 1.90 -19.22 -16.19
CA TYR A 58 2.31 -19.60 -17.54
C TYR A 58 3.54 -20.50 -17.53
N ALA A 59 4.59 -20.13 -16.78
CA ALA A 59 5.82 -20.90 -16.69
C ALA A 59 5.58 -22.29 -16.08
N GLN A 60 4.80 -22.38 -15.00
CA GLN A 60 4.43 -23.68 -14.43
C GLN A 60 3.67 -24.55 -15.43
N HIS A 61 2.67 -23.97 -16.10
CA HIS A 61 1.88 -24.70 -17.09
C HIS A 61 2.77 -25.21 -18.23
N TYR A 62 3.68 -24.39 -18.75
CA TYR A 62 4.60 -24.80 -19.80
C TYR A 62 5.49 -25.98 -19.39
N VAL A 63 6.10 -25.91 -18.21
CA VAL A 63 6.95 -26.99 -17.68
C VAL A 63 6.17 -28.29 -17.46
N GLU A 64 4.90 -28.19 -17.05
CA GLU A 64 4.03 -29.36 -16.92
C GLU A 64 3.69 -29.99 -18.27
N GLN A 65 3.39 -29.18 -19.28
CA GLN A 65 3.14 -29.67 -20.65
C GLN A 65 4.38 -30.32 -21.25
N GLU A 66 5.54 -29.67 -21.17
CA GLU A 66 6.82 -30.21 -21.65
C GLU A 66 7.14 -31.56 -21.00
N LYS A 67 6.90 -31.69 -19.70
CA LYS A 67 7.07 -32.95 -18.96
C LYS A 67 6.13 -34.05 -19.45
N LEU A 68 4.91 -33.72 -19.85
CA LEU A 68 3.95 -34.68 -20.39
C LEU A 68 4.29 -35.07 -21.83
N GLU A 69 4.78 -34.12 -22.64
CA GLU A 69 5.16 -34.35 -24.04
C GLU A 69 6.40 -35.25 -24.17
N HIS A 70 7.38 -35.10 -23.28
CA HIS A 70 8.58 -35.96 -23.25
C HIS A 70 8.39 -37.24 -22.42
N ARG A 71 7.15 -37.54 -22.03
CA ARG A 71 6.83 -38.79 -21.35
C ARG A 71 6.53 -39.84 -22.43
N PHE A 72 7.56 -40.65 -22.71
CA PHE A 72 7.66 -41.70 -23.76
C PHE A 72 8.19 -41.19 -25.10
#